data_AF-A0A2D4NT19-F1
#
_entry.id   AF-A0A2D4NT19-F1
#
_cell.length_a   1.000
_cell.length_b   1.000
_cell.length_c   1.000
_cell.angle_alpha   90.00
_cell.angle_beta   90.00
_cell.angle_gamma   90.00
#
_symmetry.space_group_name_H-M   'P 1'
#
loop_
_entity.id
_entity.type
_entity.pdbx_description
1 polymer ?
#
loop_
_entity_poly.entity_id
_entity_poly.type
_entity_poly.pdbx_seq_one_letter_code
_entity_poly.pdbx_strand_id
1 'polypeptide(L)'
;MQDRFNLRKASGMNCLVEGTIPPSSGLSSSSALVCCAALATLVANGKTLSKVELADLCSKSECYIGTEGGGMDQSICFLAEKGTAKLIEFNPLKATDVKLPGGAVFVIANSCVEMNKAATSHFNIRVMECRLATKLLAKSKGLDWRAMAKLRDVQTKLKLSLEEMLAVVEEAFHPEPYSLEEIGGNLGISPTELRTQILSQNTQDVTNFKLYQRAKHVYAEAARVLEFKDICVRAPDDAISLLGDLMNQSHASCRDLYECSCPELDQLVDICLQFGAVGSRLTGAGWGGCTVSMVPVDKLERFLANVKEAYYRNNGQRLALKENSLFATNPGAGAVIVLEA
;
A
#
# COMPACT_ATOMS: atom_id res chain seq x y z
N MET A 1 10.96 20.83 7.38
CA MET A 1 10.82 22.10 6.63
C MET A 1 11.74 23.19 7.17
N GLN A 2 11.67 23.51 8.47
CA GLN A 2 12.57 24.50 9.09
C GLN A 2 14.05 24.13 8.90
N ASP A 3 14.43 22.90 9.23
CA ASP A 3 15.82 22.44 9.08
C ASP A 3 16.28 22.48 7.61
N ARG A 4 15.45 21.96 6.70
CA ARG A 4 15.78 21.89 5.25
C ARG A 4 16.04 23.27 4.64
N PHE A 5 15.31 24.30 5.10
CA PHE A 5 15.41 25.66 4.56
C PHE A 5 16.10 26.65 5.51
N ASN A 6 16.67 26.17 6.62
CA ASN A 6 17.25 26.98 7.68
C ASN A 6 16.34 28.16 8.10
N LEU A 7 15.03 27.90 8.23
CA LEU A 7 14.07 28.92 8.62
C LEU A 7 14.17 29.18 10.13
N ARG A 8 14.58 30.40 10.52
CA ARG A 8 14.58 30.83 11.93
C ARG A 8 13.19 30.81 12.56
N LYS A 9 12.15 31.09 11.77
CA LYS A 9 10.74 31.05 12.16
C LYS A 9 9.90 30.76 10.91
N ALA A 10 8.91 29.88 11.04
CA ALA A 10 7.96 29.63 9.96
C ALA A 10 6.89 30.73 9.92
N SER A 11 6.40 31.07 8.73
CA SER A 11 5.23 31.94 8.55
C SER A 11 4.01 31.31 9.21
N GLY A 12 3.30 32.09 10.04
CA GLY A 12 1.98 31.70 10.54
C GLY A 12 0.94 31.77 9.42
N MET A 13 -0.07 30.90 9.47
CA MET A 13 -1.18 30.88 8.52
C MET A 13 -2.46 30.40 9.20
N ASN A 14 -3.61 30.84 8.69
CA ASN A 14 -4.91 30.29 9.05
C ASN A 14 -5.35 29.36 7.91
N CYS A 15 -5.76 28.14 8.25
CA CYS A 15 -6.20 27.15 7.27
C CYS A 15 -7.60 26.64 7.62
N LEU A 16 -8.47 26.57 6.61
CA LEU A 16 -9.67 25.76 6.63
C LEU A 16 -9.40 24.51 5.79
N VAL A 17 -9.70 23.33 6.32
CA VAL A 17 -9.44 22.06 5.65
C VAL A 17 -10.76 21.37 5.33
N GLU A 18 -10.92 21.00 4.06
CA GLU A 18 -12.03 20.18 3.59
C GLU A 18 -11.46 18.96 2.85
N GLY A 19 -12.02 17.78 3.11
CA GLY A 19 -11.59 16.54 2.50
C GLY A 19 -12.78 15.61 2.28
N THR A 20 -12.88 15.04 1.08
CA THR A 20 -13.97 14.15 0.67
C THR A 20 -13.57 12.69 0.60
N ILE A 21 -12.28 12.38 0.77
CA ILE A 21 -11.78 11.00 0.80
C ILE A 21 -12.29 10.31 2.06
N PRO A 22 -12.99 9.16 1.96
CA PRO A 22 -13.44 8.41 3.13
C PRO A 22 -12.30 8.15 4.13
N PRO A 23 -12.41 8.62 5.38
CA PRO A 23 -11.36 8.45 6.37
C PRO A 23 -11.16 6.97 6.69
N SER A 24 -9.93 6.60 7.09
CA SER A 24 -9.61 5.25 7.56
C SER A 24 -10.01 4.09 6.63
N SER A 25 -10.19 4.37 5.34
CA SER A 25 -10.81 3.42 4.39
C SER A 25 -9.85 2.89 3.31
N GLY A 26 -8.54 2.94 3.56
CA GLY A 26 -7.54 2.43 2.60
C GLY A 26 -7.31 3.31 1.35
N LEU A 27 -7.87 4.52 1.30
CA LEU A 27 -7.73 5.47 0.18
C LEU A 27 -6.77 6.65 0.49
N SER A 28 -5.88 6.47 1.47
CA SER A 28 -4.77 7.40 1.76
C SER A 28 -5.18 8.85 2.10
N SER A 29 -6.32 9.04 2.78
CA SER A 29 -6.74 10.36 3.27
C SER A 29 -5.75 11.04 4.22
N SER A 30 -4.99 10.25 5.01
CA SER A 30 -3.91 10.77 5.86
C SER A 30 -2.78 11.38 5.03
N SER A 31 -2.29 10.65 4.02
CA SER A 31 -1.23 11.12 3.14
C SER A 31 -1.66 12.32 2.30
N ALA A 32 -2.92 12.36 1.86
CA ALA A 32 -3.48 13.53 1.18
C ALA A 32 -3.43 14.78 2.07
N LEU A 33 -3.81 14.66 3.35
CA LEU A 33 -3.71 15.75 4.33
C LEU A 33 -2.26 16.17 4.57
N VAL A 34 -1.33 15.23 4.74
CA VAL A 34 0.10 15.50 4.92
C VAL A 34 0.68 16.23 3.70
N CYS A 35 0.39 15.77 2.49
CA CYS A 35 0.86 16.37 1.25
C CYS A 35 0.29 17.78 1.05
N CYS A 36 -1.00 17.97 1.33
CA CYS A 36 -1.66 19.29 1.26
C CYS A 36 -1.06 20.27 2.27
N ALA A 37 -0.88 19.84 3.54
CA ALA A 37 -0.28 20.66 4.59
C ALA A 37 1.17 21.06 4.26
N ALA A 38 1.96 20.15 3.68
CA ALA A 38 3.32 20.45 3.22
C ALA A 38 3.33 21.49 2.08
N LEU A 39 2.42 21.37 1.12
CA LEU A 39 2.29 22.30 0.00
C LEU A 39 1.85 23.69 0.48
N ALA A 40 0.83 23.77 1.33
CA ALA A 40 0.40 25.02 1.97
C ALA A 40 1.54 25.68 2.76
N THR A 41 2.33 24.87 3.47
CA THR A 41 3.50 25.36 4.22
C THR A 41 4.59 25.93 3.31
N LEU A 42 4.86 25.30 2.17
CA LEU A 42 5.81 25.84 1.17
C LEU A 42 5.35 27.20 0.66
N VAL A 43 4.07 27.30 0.26
CA VAL A 43 3.48 28.54 -0.27
C VAL A 43 3.56 29.66 0.76
N ALA A 44 3.13 29.41 2.01
CA ALA A 44 3.14 30.42 3.07
C ALA A 44 4.56 30.95 3.41
N ASN A 45 5.61 30.17 3.11
CA ASN A 45 7.00 30.53 3.37
C ASN A 45 7.75 30.99 2.11
N GLY A 46 7.07 31.11 0.95
CA GLY A 46 7.69 31.50 -0.31
C GLY A 46 8.82 30.55 -0.74
N LYS A 47 8.67 29.26 -0.45
CA LYS A 47 9.65 28.22 -0.80
C LYS A 47 9.10 27.27 -1.84
N THR A 48 9.99 26.62 -2.57
CA THR A 48 9.65 25.66 -3.63
C THR A 48 10.45 24.38 -3.47
N LEU A 49 9.84 23.25 -3.80
CA LEU A 49 10.47 21.94 -3.93
C LEU A 49 9.91 21.26 -5.18
N SER A 50 10.69 20.37 -5.78
CA SER A 50 10.15 19.48 -6.81
C SER A 50 9.12 18.53 -6.21
N LYS A 51 8.22 18.01 -7.05
CA LYS A 51 7.22 17.00 -6.65
C LYS A 51 7.85 15.74 -6.04
N VAL A 52 9.02 15.34 -6.55
CA VAL A 52 9.80 14.20 -6.04
C VAL A 52 10.34 14.48 -4.64
N GLU A 53 10.91 15.67 -4.41
CA GLU A 53 11.38 16.07 -3.07
C GLU A 53 10.23 16.21 -2.07
N LEU A 54 9.07 16.68 -2.52
CA LEU A 54 7.85 16.77 -1.71
C LEU A 54 7.34 15.39 -1.30
N ALA A 55 7.25 14.45 -2.24
CA ALA A 55 6.86 13.07 -1.94
C ALA A 55 7.81 12.41 -0.93
N ASP A 56 9.13 12.54 -1.12
CA ASP A 56 10.14 12.01 -0.20
C ASP A 56 10.02 12.66 1.19
N LEU A 57 9.89 13.99 1.24
CA LEU A 57 9.71 14.73 2.50
C LEU A 57 8.44 14.29 3.23
N CYS A 58 7.31 14.23 2.53
CA CYS A 58 6.02 13.87 3.11
C CYS A 58 6.02 12.44 3.63
N SER A 59 6.60 11.49 2.88
CA SER A 59 6.69 10.08 3.31
C SER A 59 7.44 9.91 4.63
N LYS A 60 8.56 10.62 4.79
CA LYS A 60 9.32 10.63 6.06
C LYS A 60 8.57 11.32 7.18
N SER A 61 7.89 12.43 6.87
CA SER A 61 7.16 13.21 7.87
C SER A 61 5.90 12.52 8.38
N GLU A 62 5.22 11.73 7.55
CA GLU A 62 4.02 11.02 7.98
C GLU A 62 4.36 9.99 9.06
N CYS A 63 5.57 9.43 9.05
CA CYS A 63 6.04 8.53 10.12
C CYS A 63 6.07 9.17 11.52
N TYR A 64 6.05 10.50 11.64
CA TYR A 64 5.95 11.17 12.95
C TYR A 64 4.64 10.84 13.70
N ILE A 65 3.60 10.34 13.01
CA ILE A 65 2.36 9.88 13.66
C ILE A 65 2.50 8.46 14.26
N GLY A 66 3.64 7.80 14.08
CA GLY A 66 3.95 6.47 14.62
C GLY A 66 3.80 5.31 13.64
N THR A 67 3.37 5.55 12.39
CA THR A 67 3.30 4.52 11.35
C THR A 67 4.62 4.36 10.61
N GLU A 68 5.12 3.14 10.44
CA GLU A 68 6.35 2.83 9.68
C GLU A 68 6.07 2.64 8.18
N GLY A 69 5.32 3.60 7.60
CA GLY A 69 4.78 3.54 6.24
C GLY A 69 5.83 3.55 5.12
N GLY A 70 5.39 3.18 3.92
CA GLY A 70 6.13 3.38 2.68
C GLY A 70 5.93 4.79 2.10
N GLY A 71 6.39 5.00 0.86
CA GLY A 71 6.28 6.27 0.15
C GLY A 71 5.24 6.31 -0.97
N MET A 72 4.45 5.25 -1.17
CA MET A 72 3.55 5.10 -2.32
C MET A 72 2.49 6.21 -2.35
N ASP A 73 1.79 6.40 -1.24
CA ASP A 73 0.63 7.28 -1.12
C ASP A 73 1.01 8.74 -1.37
N GLN A 74 2.10 9.20 -0.76
CA GLN A 74 2.61 10.55 -0.93
C GLN A 74 3.17 10.76 -2.34
N SER A 75 3.84 9.73 -2.89
CA SER A 75 4.36 9.79 -4.26
C SER A 75 3.23 9.92 -5.28
N ILE A 76 2.16 9.13 -5.18
CA ILE A 76 1.04 9.25 -6.12
C ILE A 76 0.27 10.55 -5.90
N CYS A 77 0.14 11.05 -4.67
CA CYS A 77 -0.45 12.36 -4.41
C CYS A 77 0.25 13.48 -5.18
N PHE A 78 1.57 13.48 -5.32
CA PHE A 78 2.28 14.53 -6.08
C PHE A 78 2.47 14.20 -7.56
N LEU A 79 2.77 12.95 -7.90
CA LEU A 79 3.24 12.51 -9.22
C LEU A 79 2.12 11.96 -10.13
N ALA A 80 0.88 11.85 -9.65
CA ALA A 80 -0.25 11.46 -10.49
C ALA A 80 -0.49 12.46 -11.63
N GLU A 81 -0.94 11.92 -12.76
CA GLU A 81 -1.32 12.67 -13.94
C GLU A 81 -2.63 12.12 -14.49
N LYS A 82 -3.52 13.03 -14.89
CA LYS A 82 -4.86 12.67 -15.33
C LYS A 82 -4.82 11.73 -16.52
N GLY A 83 -5.56 10.63 -16.45
CA GLY A 83 -5.72 9.66 -17.54
C GLY A 83 -4.68 8.53 -17.59
N THR A 84 -3.71 8.49 -16.67
CA THR A 84 -2.69 7.43 -16.64
C THR A 84 -2.45 6.94 -15.20
N ALA A 85 -2.32 5.63 -15.02
CA ALA A 85 -1.78 5.09 -13.76
C ALA A 85 -0.25 5.26 -13.76
N LYS A 86 0.40 5.03 -12.61
CA LYS A 86 1.85 5.14 -12.50
C LYS A 86 2.43 3.87 -11.86
N LEU A 87 3.48 3.32 -12.46
CA LEU A 87 4.43 2.48 -11.75
C LEU A 87 5.34 3.41 -10.94
N ILE A 88 5.25 3.32 -9.62
CA ILE A 88 6.10 4.07 -8.70
C ILE A 88 7.26 3.18 -8.24
N GLU A 89 8.47 3.61 -8.57
CA GLU A 89 9.72 2.96 -8.20
C GLU A 89 10.39 3.77 -7.10
N PHE A 90 11.11 3.10 -6.19
CA PHE A 90 11.83 3.74 -5.09
C PHE A 90 13.34 3.49 -5.19
N ASN A 91 14.14 4.39 -4.61
CA ASN A 91 15.60 4.34 -4.57
C ASN A 91 16.27 4.22 -5.96
N PRO A 92 16.16 5.24 -6.85
CA PRO A 92 15.54 6.56 -6.64
C PRO A 92 14.03 6.58 -6.86
N LEU A 93 13.34 7.62 -6.38
CA LEU A 93 11.91 7.81 -6.62
C LEU A 93 11.67 8.16 -8.09
N LYS A 94 10.86 7.35 -8.78
CA LYS A 94 10.46 7.55 -10.17
C LYS A 94 9.00 7.14 -10.36
N ALA A 95 8.27 7.85 -11.22
CA ALA A 95 6.93 7.49 -11.65
C ALA A 95 6.93 7.30 -13.17
N THR A 96 6.50 6.13 -13.63
CA THR A 96 6.41 5.78 -15.05
C THR A 96 4.95 5.51 -15.41
N ASP A 97 4.47 6.05 -16.52
CA ASP A 97 3.10 5.87 -17.00
C ASP A 97 2.75 4.41 -17.23
N VAL A 98 1.53 4.05 -16.83
CA VAL A 98 0.89 2.78 -17.11
C VAL A 98 -0.50 3.08 -17.66
N LYS A 99 -0.65 2.91 -18.98
CA LYS A 99 -1.94 3.03 -19.64
C LYS A 99 -2.78 1.82 -19.29
N LEU A 100 -3.90 2.04 -18.60
CA LEU A 100 -4.85 0.98 -18.28
C LEU A 100 -5.57 0.51 -19.55
N PRO A 101 -5.95 -0.78 -19.65
CA PRO A 101 -6.67 -1.29 -20.81
C PRO A 101 -8.00 -0.56 -21.01
N GLY A 102 -8.37 -0.34 -22.27
CA GLY A 102 -9.74 0.08 -22.60
C GLY A 102 -10.73 -1.05 -22.32
N GLY A 103 -12.03 -0.73 -22.23
CA GLY A 103 -13.09 -1.74 -22.08
C GLY A 103 -13.36 -2.20 -20.65
N ALA A 104 -12.60 -1.74 -19.66
CA ALA A 104 -12.91 -1.91 -18.25
C ALA A 104 -12.83 -0.58 -17.47
N VAL A 105 -13.54 -0.51 -16.36
CA VAL A 105 -13.57 0.61 -15.42
C VAL A 105 -13.18 0.09 -14.03
N PHE A 106 -12.43 0.88 -13.28
CA PHE A 106 -12.14 0.56 -11.89
C PHE A 106 -13.26 1.12 -11.00
N VAL A 107 -13.78 0.29 -10.11
CA VAL A 107 -14.81 0.64 -9.14
C VAL A 107 -14.25 0.46 -7.74
N ILE A 108 -14.44 1.48 -6.90
CA ILE A 108 -14.10 1.44 -5.49
C ILE A 108 -15.35 1.09 -4.70
N ALA A 109 -15.25 0.11 -3.80
CA ALA A 109 -16.32 -0.25 -2.88
C ALA A 109 -15.77 -0.28 -1.44
N ASN A 110 -16.32 0.53 -0.55
CA ASN A 110 -15.92 0.59 0.86
C ASN A 110 -16.62 -0.51 1.65
N SER A 111 -15.86 -1.32 2.39
CA SER A 111 -16.43 -2.32 3.31
C SER A 111 -17.21 -1.69 4.47
N CYS A 112 -17.00 -0.40 4.71
CA CYS A 112 -17.49 0.39 5.85
C CYS A 112 -16.92 -0.07 7.21
N VAL A 113 -15.83 -0.84 7.19
CA VAL A 113 -15.03 -1.12 8.38
C VAL A 113 -13.87 -0.14 8.40
N GLU A 114 -13.83 0.75 9.39
CA GLU A 114 -12.73 1.70 9.52
C GLU A 114 -11.49 1.02 10.10
N MET A 115 -10.33 1.30 9.50
CA MET A 115 -9.04 0.88 10.04
C MET A 115 -8.10 2.08 10.15
N ASN A 116 -7.92 2.57 11.38
CA ASN A 116 -6.93 3.59 11.70
C ASN A 116 -5.55 2.95 11.94
N LYS A 117 -4.65 3.15 10.98
CA LYS A 117 -3.31 2.56 10.97
C LYS A 117 -2.42 3.09 12.09
N ALA A 118 -2.57 4.35 12.45
CA ALA A 118 -1.76 4.98 13.49
C ALA A 118 -2.21 4.56 14.90
N ALA A 119 -3.48 4.18 15.05
CA ALA A 119 -4.05 3.76 16.33
C ALA A 119 -3.83 2.26 16.64
N THR A 120 -3.35 1.46 15.69
CA THR A 120 -3.21 0.00 15.84
C THR A 120 -1.79 -0.45 15.50
N SER A 121 -1.37 -1.61 16.02
CA SER A 121 -0.04 -2.16 15.74
C SER A 121 0.04 -3.02 14.48
N HIS A 122 -1.10 -3.44 13.92
CA HIS A 122 -1.17 -4.39 12.79
C HIS A 122 -0.24 -4.03 11.62
N PHE A 123 -0.24 -2.76 11.22
CA PHE A 123 0.60 -2.28 10.13
C PHE A 123 2.10 -2.41 10.47
N ASN A 124 2.52 -1.88 11.62
CA ASN A 124 3.93 -1.91 12.03
C ASN A 124 4.43 -3.34 12.29
N ILE A 125 3.57 -4.25 12.76
CA ILE A 125 3.90 -5.68 12.91
C ILE A 125 4.34 -6.25 11.55
N ARG A 126 3.59 -5.99 10.48
CA ARG A 126 3.96 -6.46 9.13
C ARG A 126 5.27 -5.87 8.65
N VAL A 127 5.53 -4.58 8.94
CA VAL A 127 6.81 -3.94 8.62
C VAL A 127 7.95 -4.63 9.36
N MET A 128 7.78 -4.95 10.65
CA MET A 128 8.79 -5.66 11.43
C MET A 128 9.01 -7.09 10.94
N GLU A 129 7.94 -7.84 10.64
CA GLU A 129 8.06 -9.19 10.07
C GLU A 129 8.87 -9.16 8.75
N CYS A 130 8.62 -8.20 7.86
CA CYS A 130 9.40 -8.05 6.63
C CYS A 130 10.86 -7.64 6.89
N ARG A 131 11.10 -6.76 7.87
CA ARG A 131 12.44 -6.31 8.27
C ARG A 131 13.26 -7.45 8.89
N LEU A 132 12.63 -8.28 9.72
CA LEU A 132 13.24 -9.48 10.30
C LEU A 132 13.51 -10.54 9.22
N ALA A 133 12.54 -10.81 8.34
CA ALA A 133 12.73 -11.71 7.21
C ALA A 133 13.90 -11.25 6.32
N THR A 134 14.01 -9.94 6.05
CA THR A 134 15.15 -9.37 5.32
C THR A 134 16.49 -9.75 5.97
N LYS A 135 16.58 -9.61 7.30
CA LYS A 135 17.81 -9.86 8.05
C LYS A 135 18.19 -11.34 8.05
N LEU A 136 17.23 -12.23 8.31
CA LEU A 136 17.49 -13.67 8.28
C LEU A 136 17.84 -14.14 6.87
N LEU A 137 17.16 -13.66 5.84
CA LEU A 137 17.44 -14.03 4.45
C LEU A 137 18.83 -13.54 4.00
N ALA A 138 19.22 -12.34 4.40
CA ALA A 138 20.57 -11.84 4.18
C ALA A 138 21.62 -12.73 4.87
N LYS A 139 21.38 -13.07 6.15
CA LYS A 139 22.28 -13.92 6.94
C LYS A 139 22.42 -15.33 6.33
N SER A 140 21.32 -15.95 5.90
CA SER A 140 21.34 -17.30 5.32
C SER A 140 22.10 -17.38 3.99
N LYS A 141 22.16 -16.27 3.24
CA LYS A 141 22.96 -16.16 2.01
C LYS A 141 24.34 -15.50 2.22
N GLY A 142 24.82 -15.41 3.47
CA GLY A 142 26.16 -14.92 3.79
C GLY A 142 26.39 -13.42 3.57
N LEU A 143 25.32 -12.63 3.46
CA LEU A 143 25.38 -11.18 3.34
C LEU A 143 25.48 -10.50 4.71
N ASP A 144 25.98 -9.26 4.73
CA ASP A 144 25.90 -8.41 5.93
C ASP A 144 24.44 -7.99 6.17
N TRP A 145 23.75 -8.75 7.00
CA TRP A 145 22.36 -8.51 7.36
C TRP A 145 22.15 -7.20 8.14
N ARG A 146 23.18 -6.63 8.77
CA ARG A 146 23.06 -5.35 9.50
C ARG A 146 22.89 -4.19 8.54
N ALA A 147 23.50 -4.27 7.36
CA ALA A 147 23.38 -3.29 6.29
C ALA A 147 22.08 -3.41 5.47
N MET A 148 21.29 -4.48 5.66
CA MET A 148 20.03 -4.72 4.92
C MET A 148 18.81 -4.28 5.73
N ALA A 149 17.92 -3.53 5.07
CA ALA A 149 16.72 -2.98 5.70
C ALA A 149 15.42 -3.50 5.07
N LYS A 150 15.41 -3.80 3.77
CA LYS A 150 14.25 -4.24 3.00
C LYS A 150 14.54 -5.51 2.20
N LEU A 151 13.51 -6.31 1.94
CA LEU A 151 13.60 -7.54 1.16
C LEU A 151 14.23 -7.31 -0.23
N ARG A 152 13.89 -6.20 -0.89
CA ARG A 152 14.50 -5.80 -2.17
C ARG A 152 16.02 -5.61 -2.09
N ASP A 153 16.57 -5.21 -0.95
CA ASP A 153 18.02 -5.03 -0.79
C ASP A 153 18.74 -6.37 -0.95
N VAL A 154 18.17 -7.44 -0.39
CA VAL A 154 18.67 -8.82 -0.51
C VAL A 154 18.61 -9.29 -1.96
N GLN A 155 17.45 -9.15 -2.61
CA GLN A 155 17.30 -9.47 -4.04
C GLN A 155 18.36 -8.74 -4.89
N THR A 156 18.52 -7.44 -4.68
CA THR A 156 19.44 -6.61 -5.45
C THR A 156 20.89 -7.04 -5.26
N LYS A 157 21.27 -7.42 -4.03
CA LYS A 157 22.63 -7.91 -3.74
C LYS A 157 22.91 -9.28 -4.33
N LEU A 158 21.92 -10.16 -4.32
CA LEU A 158 22.04 -11.50 -4.91
C LEU A 158 21.90 -11.49 -6.45
N LYS A 159 21.36 -10.41 -7.02
CA LYS A 159 21.07 -10.26 -8.46
C LYS A 159 20.16 -11.37 -9.02
N LEU A 160 19.19 -11.77 -8.21
CA LEU A 160 18.21 -12.80 -8.56
C LEU A 160 16.90 -12.16 -9.04
N SER A 161 16.21 -12.86 -9.91
CA SER A 161 14.83 -12.58 -10.29
C SER A 161 13.88 -12.76 -9.09
N LEU A 162 12.66 -12.24 -9.20
CA LEU A 162 11.64 -12.40 -8.15
C LEU A 162 11.22 -13.86 -7.98
N GLU A 163 11.20 -14.63 -9.06
CA GLU A 163 10.90 -16.07 -9.05
C GLU A 163 12.00 -16.86 -8.30
N GLU A 164 13.28 -16.59 -8.60
CA GLU A 164 14.40 -17.19 -7.88
C GLU A 164 14.39 -16.79 -6.39
N MET A 165 13.99 -15.55 -6.07
CA MET A 165 13.84 -15.13 -4.67
C MET A 165 12.74 -15.89 -3.93
N LEU A 166 11.67 -16.33 -4.61
CA LEU A 166 10.67 -17.21 -3.99
C LEU A 166 11.27 -18.56 -3.62
N ALA A 167 12.08 -19.17 -4.50
CA ALA A 167 12.80 -20.40 -4.17
C ALA A 167 13.77 -20.21 -2.99
N VAL A 168 14.45 -19.06 -2.92
CA VAL A 168 15.30 -18.70 -1.78
C VAL A 168 14.51 -18.57 -0.47
N VAL A 169 13.28 -18.07 -0.52
CA VAL A 169 12.37 -18.01 0.65
C VAL A 169 11.96 -19.41 1.11
N GLU A 170 11.63 -20.31 0.18
CA GLU A 170 11.27 -21.71 0.51
C GLU A 170 12.43 -22.47 1.15
N GLU A 171 13.67 -22.21 0.72
CA GLU A 171 14.87 -22.82 1.29
C GLU A 171 15.22 -22.24 2.67
N ALA A 172 15.06 -20.93 2.85
CA ALA A 172 15.58 -20.22 4.02
C ALA A 172 14.65 -20.20 5.24
N PHE A 173 13.34 -20.40 5.05
CA PHE A 173 12.36 -20.28 6.13
C PHE A 173 11.48 -21.51 6.25
N HIS A 174 11.20 -21.91 7.50
CA HIS A 174 10.08 -22.81 7.78
C HIS A 174 8.76 -22.01 7.86
N PRO A 175 7.60 -22.67 7.65
CA PRO A 175 6.31 -21.98 7.64
C PRO A 175 5.82 -21.58 9.04
N GLU A 176 6.28 -22.21 10.11
CA GLU A 176 5.81 -21.88 11.46
C GLU A 176 6.28 -20.48 11.91
N PRO A 177 5.51 -19.78 12.77
CA PRO A 177 5.93 -18.50 13.32
C PRO A 177 7.24 -18.61 14.11
N TYR A 178 8.12 -17.63 13.91
CA TYR A 178 9.40 -17.52 14.59
C TYR A 178 9.25 -16.81 15.94
N SER A 179 9.98 -17.28 16.96
CA SER A 179 10.11 -16.57 18.24
C SER A 179 11.28 -15.57 18.23
N LEU A 180 11.32 -14.66 19.21
CA LEU A 180 12.47 -13.74 19.36
C LEU A 180 13.77 -14.49 19.69
N GLU A 181 13.68 -15.57 20.45
CA GLU A 181 14.83 -16.41 20.81
C GLU A 181 15.42 -17.07 19.58
N GLU A 182 14.56 -17.61 18.71
CA GLU A 182 14.99 -18.25 17.48
C GLU A 182 15.63 -17.25 16.51
N ILE A 183 14.97 -16.11 16.28
CA ILE A 183 15.50 -15.02 15.45
C ILE A 183 16.85 -14.55 16.00
N GLY A 184 16.94 -14.38 17.32
CA GLY A 184 18.17 -13.96 17.99
C GLY A 184 19.29 -14.96 17.80
N GLY A 185 19.00 -16.26 17.97
CA GLY A 185 19.94 -17.35 17.71
C GLY A 185 20.45 -17.36 16.28
N ASN A 186 19.56 -17.21 15.29
CA ASN A 186 19.91 -17.19 13.87
C ASN A 186 20.77 -15.97 13.49
N LEU A 187 20.52 -14.81 14.10
CA LEU A 187 21.27 -13.58 13.83
C LEU A 187 22.53 -13.43 14.70
N GLY A 188 22.65 -14.21 15.77
CA GLY A 188 23.74 -14.12 16.76
C GLY A 188 23.63 -12.88 17.66
N ILE A 189 22.41 -12.49 18.04
CA ILE A 189 22.13 -11.35 18.94
C ILE A 189 21.11 -11.74 20.01
N SER A 190 21.09 -11.00 21.12
CA SER A 190 20.12 -11.25 22.19
C SER A 190 18.69 -10.81 21.82
N PRO A 191 17.64 -11.44 22.40
CA PRO A 191 16.26 -10.94 22.29
C PRO A 191 16.09 -9.48 22.72
N THR A 192 16.88 -9.01 23.69
CA THR A 192 16.90 -7.62 24.13
C THR A 192 17.40 -6.69 23.03
N GLU A 193 18.47 -7.06 22.32
CA GLU A 193 18.95 -6.30 21.16
C GLU A 193 17.92 -6.25 20.03
N LEU A 194 17.23 -7.37 19.76
CA LEU A 194 16.12 -7.39 18.78
C LEU A 194 15.03 -6.36 19.13
N ARG A 195 14.56 -6.37 20.38
CA ARG A 195 13.50 -5.46 20.86
C ARG A 195 13.91 -3.99 20.82
N THR A 196 15.15 -3.69 21.13
CA THR A 196 15.61 -2.30 21.30
C THR A 196 16.19 -1.68 20.04
N GLN A 197 16.76 -2.49 19.13
CA GLN A 197 17.46 -1.97 17.95
C GLN A 197 16.74 -2.24 16.63
N ILE A 198 15.79 -3.19 16.58
CA ILE A 198 15.15 -3.61 15.32
C ILE A 198 13.64 -3.38 15.34
N LEU A 199 12.96 -3.79 16.42
CA LEU A 199 11.52 -3.61 16.57
C LEU A 199 11.15 -2.14 16.80
N SER A 200 9.97 -1.74 16.32
CA SER A 200 9.37 -0.44 16.63
C SER A 200 8.78 -0.45 18.05
N GLN A 201 8.59 0.74 18.64
CA GLN A 201 8.06 0.88 19.99
C GLN A 201 6.75 0.10 20.21
N ASN A 202 5.80 0.16 19.27
CA ASN A 202 4.51 -0.52 19.36
C ASN A 202 4.52 -1.99 18.89
N THR A 203 5.70 -2.59 18.70
CA THR A 203 5.85 -4.01 18.31
C THR A 203 6.76 -4.80 19.25
N GLN A 204 7.26 -4.19 20.33
CA GLN A 204 8.20 -4.84 21.27
C GLN A 204 7.60 -6.03 22.02
N ASP A 205 6.28 -6.02 22.24
CA ASP A 205 5.54 -7.09 22.94
C ASP A 205 5.10 -8.22 22.00
N VAL A 206 5.40 -8.14 20.71
CA VAL A 206 5.08 -9.19 19.75
C VAL A 206 6.00 -10.38 19.97
N THR A 207 5.41 -11.56 20.14
CA THR A 207 6.14 -12.79 20.50
C THR A 207 6.33 -13.75 19.33
N ASN A 208 5.54 -13.62 18.27
CA ASN A 208 5.53 -14.54 17.12
C ASN A 208 5.57 -13.76 15.81
N PHE A 209 6.43 -14.19 14.87
CA PHE A 209 6.66 -13.49 13.60
C PHE A 209 6.55 -14.45 12.41
N LYS A 210 5.66 -14.16 11.45
CA LYS A 210 5.41 -15.00 10.27
C LYS A 210 6.31 -14.64 9.09
N LEU A 211 7.62 -14.88 9.24
CA LEU A 211 8.64 -14.42 8.30
C LEU A 211 8.46 -15.00 6.89
N TYR A 212 8.23 -16.31 6.80
CA TYR A 212 8.02 -17.04 5.54
C TYR A 212 6.89 -16.43 4.71
N GLN A 213 5.72 -16.29 5.32
CA GLN A 213 4.51 -15.82 4.65
C GLN A 213 4.66 -14.37 4.18
N ARG A 214 5.29 -13.52 5.00
CA ARG A 214 5.46 -12.09 4.65
C ARG A 214 6.47 -11.93 3.52
N ALA A 215 7.59 -12.65 3.56
CA ALA A 215 8.57 -12.62 2.48
C ALA A 215 7.98 -13.17 1.16
N LYS A 216 7.27 -14.30 1.23
CA LYS A 216 6.60 -14.90 0.07
C LYS A 216 5.56 -13.96 -0.55
N HIS A 217 4.72 -13.33 0.28
CA HIS A 217 3.77 -12.31 -0.18
C HIS A 217 4.49 -11.17 -0.91
N VAL A 218 5.53 -10.58 -0.31
CA VAL A 218 6.19 -9.38 -0.85
C VAL A 218 6.86 -9.66 -2.20
N TYR A 219 7.62 -10.74 -2.34
CA TYR A 219 8.26 -11.04 -3.64
C TYR A 219 7.24 -11.41 -4.72
N ALA A 220 6.22 -12.21 -4.37
CA ALA A 220 5.18 -12.57 -5.33
C ALA A 220 4.32 -11.36 -5.74
N GLU A 221 4.00 -10.46 -4.82
CA GLU A 221 3.25 -9.23 -5.11
C GLU A 221 4.07 -8.28 -5.99
N ALA A 222 5.37 -8.14 -5.72
CA ALA A 222 6.26 -7.37 -6.60
C ALA A 222 6.30 -7.95 -8.02
N ALA A 223 6.26 -9.28 -8.17
CA ALA A 223 6.25 -9.93 -9.48
C ALA A 223 4.94 -9.63 -10.22
N ARG A 224 3.80 -9.75 -9.53
CA ARG A 224 2.47 -9.40 -10.08
C ARG A 224 2.40 -7.96 -10.56
N VAL A 225 3.03 -7.01 -9.86
CA VAL A 225 3.08 -5.59 -10.30
C VAL A 225 3.81 -5.44 -11.64
N LEU A 226 4.95 -6.10 -11.81
CA LEU A 226 5.72 -6.05 -13.05
C LEU A 226 4.96 -6.72 -14.20
N GLU A 227 4.32 -7.85 -13.93
CA GLU A 227 3.49 -8.58 -14.89
C GLU A 227 2.25 -7.76 -15.30
N PHE A 228 1.57 -7.13 -14.34
CA PHE A 228 0.43 -6.24 -14.60
C PHE A 228 0.84 -5.11 -15.55
N LYS A 229 1.98 -4.46 -15.29
CA LYS A 229 2.52 -3.42 -16.17
C LYS A 229 2.84 -3.98 -17.55
N ASP A 230 3.48 -5.14 -17.63
CA ASP A 230 3.85 -5.77 -18.90
C ASP A 230 2.61 -6.11 -19.76
N ILE A 231 1.55 -6.65 -19.15
CA ILE A 231 0.28 -6.91 -19.83
C ILE A 231 -0.36 -5.60 -20.33
N CYS A 232 -0.35 -4.53 -19.51
CA CYS A 232 -0.83 -3.21 -19.95
C CYS A 232 -0.05 -2.67 -21.15
N VAL A 233 1.27 -2.94 -21.24
CA VAL A 233 2.12 -2.51 -22.36
C VAL A 233 1.89 -3.36 -23.61
N ARG A 234 1.84 -4.70 -23.46
CA ARG A 234 1.62 -5.62 -24.58
C ARG A 234 0.20 -5.57 -25.13
N ALA A 235 -0.78 -5.27 -24.27
CA ALA A 235 -2.20 -5.19 -24.57
C ALA A 235 -2.73 -6.36 -25.42
N PRO A 236 -2.54 -7.62 -24.98
CA PRO A 236 -3.13 -8.78 -25.68
C PRO A 236 -4.67 -8.73 -25.65
N ASP A 237 -5.32 -9.49 -26.54
CA ASP A 237 -6.79 -9.50 -26.67
C ASP A 237 -7.51 -9.89 -25.36
N ASP A 238 -6.88 -10.72 -24.54
CA ASP A 238 -7.37 -11.19 -23.24
C ASP A 238 -6.82 -10.39 -22.04
N ALA A 239 -6.22 -9.20 -22.27
CA ALA A 239 -5.57 -8.39 -21.24
C ALA A 239 -6.44 -8.15 -20.00
N ILE A 240 -7.72 -7.85 -20.19
CA ILE A 240 -8.66 -7.60 -19.08
C ILE A 240 -8.80 -8.84 -18.18
N SER A 241 -8.81 -10.04 -18.76
CA SER A 241 -8.90 -11.29 -18.00
C SER A 241 -7.61 -11.53 -17.21
N LEU A 242 -6.45 -11.43 -17.89
CA LEU A 242 -5.15 -11.66 -17.27
C LEU A 242 -4.88 -10.69 -16.11
N LEU A 243 -5.19 -9.41 -16.30
CA LEU A 243 -5.07 -8.40 -15.25
C LEU A 243 -6.06 -8.66 -14.10
N GLY A 244 -7.26 -9.16 -14.40
CA GLY A 244 -8.23 -9.58 -13.40
C GLY A 244 -7.71 -10.73 -12.52
N ASP A 245 -7.10 -11.73 -13.15
CA ASP A 245 -6.47 -12.85 -12.45
C ASP A 245 -5.35 -12.40 -11.52
N LEU A 246 -4.49 -11.46 -11.97
CA LEU A 246 -3.45 -10.88 -11.11
C LEU A 246 -4.03 -10.14 -9.90
N MET A 247 -5.15 -9.42 -10.07
CA MET A 247 -5.83 -8.76 -8.96
C MET A 247 -6.38 -9.78 -7.95
N ASN A 248 -6.99 -10.87 -8.43
CA ASN A 248 -7.54 -11.93 -7.58
C ASN A 248 -6.44 -12.68 -6.82
N GLN A 249 -5.33 -12.98 -7.49
CA GLN A 249 -4.15 -13.58 -6.87
C GLN A 249 -3.53 -12.65 -5.81
N SER A 250 -3.49 -11.34 -6.07
CA SER A 250 -3.06 -10.36 -5.08
C SER A 250 -3.98 -10.37 -3.87
N HIS A 251 -5.31 -10.39 -4.06
CA HIS A 251 -6.24 -10.47 -2.93
C HIS A 251 -6.05 -11.72 -2.08
N ALA A 252 -5.97 -12.90 -2.72
CA ALA A 252 -5.71 -14.16 -2.02
C ALA A 252 -4.38 -14.11 -1.26
N SER A 253 -3.33 -13.54 -1.85
CA SER A 253 -2.05 -13.35 -1.17
C SER A 253 -2.15 -12.40 0.02
N CYS A 254 -2.88 -11.29 -0.09
CA CYS A 254 -3.13 -10.37 1.02
C CYS A 254 -3.94 -11.03 2.15
N ARG A 255 -4.95 -11.85 1.81
CA ARG A 255 -5.80 -12.56 2.77
C ARG A 255 -5.05 -13.68 3.48
N ASP A 256 -4.39 -14.55 2.71
CA ASP A 256 -3.90 -15.85 3.22
C ASP A 256 -2.43 -15.79 3.65
N LEU A 257 -1.59 -15.02 2.93
CA LEU A 257 -0.15 -14.90 3.25
C LEU A 257 0.16 -13.64 4.05
N TYR A 258 -0.39 -12.49 3.67
CA TYR A 258 -0.14 -11.25 4.40
C TYR A 258 -1.12 -11.04 5.56
N GLU A 259 -2.22 -11.79 5.63
CA GLU A 259 -3.23 -11.69 6.68
C GLU A 259 -3.61 -10.24 6.99
N CYS A 260 -3.90 -9.48 5.92
CA CYS A 260 -4.34 -8.09 5.99
C CYS A 260 -5.73 -7.87 5.37
N SER A 261 -6.50 -8.94 5.12
CA SER A 261 -7.93 -8.82 4.82
C SER A 261 -8.79 -8.78 6.09
N CYS A 262 -10.10 -8.78 5.93
CA CYS A 262 -11.08 -9.03 6.98
C CYS A 262 -12.35 -9.67 6.37
N PRO A 263 -13.24 -10.27 7.18
CA PRO A 263 -14.43 -10.94 6.67
C PRO A 263 -15.31 -10.05 5.76
N GLU A 264 -15.42 -8.76 6.09
CA GLU A 264 -16.20 -7.79 5.31
C GLU A 264 -15.55 -7.48 3.95
N LEU A 265 -14.21 -7.40 3.90
CA LEU A 265 -13.49 -7.24 2.64
C LEU A 265 -13.63 -8.49 1.77
N ASP A 266 -13.48 -9.68 2.36
CA ASP A 266 -13.59 -10.96 1.63
C ASP A 266 -15.01 -11.11 1.06
N GLN A 267 -16.05 -10.87 1.88
CA GLN A 267 -17.44 -10.86 1.43
C GLN A 267 -17.68 -9.87 0.29
N LEU A 268 -17.15 -8.64 0.42
CA LEU A 268 -17.33 -7.60 -0.60
C LEU A 268 -16.60 -7.95 -1.90
N VAL A 269 -15.41 -8.54 -1.82
CA VAL A 269 -14.67 -9.04 -2.99
C VAL A 269 -15.48 -10.12 -3.71
N ASP A 270 -16.00 -11.10 -2.98
CA ASP A 270 -16.81 -12.18 -3.55
C ASP A 270 -18.07 -11.64 -4.25
N ILE A 271 -18.77 -10.69 -3.61
CA ILE A 271 -19.94 -10.01 -4.18
C ILE A 271 -19.57 -9.28 -5.47
N CYS A 272 -18.45 -8.55 -5.50
CA CYS A 272 -18.00 -7.86 -6.70
C CYS A 272 -17.72 -8.85 -7.85
N LEU A 273 -17.02 -9.95 -7.58
CA LEU A 273 -16.74 -10.98 -8.58
C LEU A 273 -18.03 -11.62 -9.09
N GLN A 274 -18.96 -11.96 -8.18
CA GLN A 274 -20.26 -12.53 -8.51
C GLN A 274 -21.07 -11.64 -9.46
N PHE A 275 -21.00 -10.32 -9.31
CA PHE A 275 -21.77 -9.36 -10.11
C PHE A 275 -21.04 -8.78 -11.32
N GLY A 276 -19.88 -9.34 -11.69
CA GLY A 276 -19.28 -9.10 -13.00
C GLY A 276 -17.93 -8.39 -12.99
N ALA A 277 -17.31 -8.16 -11.83
CA ALA A 277 -15.89 -7.80 -11.81
C ALA A 277 -15.05 -8.98 -12.34
N VAL A 278 -14.08 -8.69 -13.20
CA VAL A 278 -13.09 -9.68 -13.68
C VAL A 278 -11.95 -9.86 -12.68
N GLY A 279 -11.69 -8.84 -11.87
CA GLY A 279 -10.72 -8.88 -10.79
C GLY A 279 -11.17 -7.99 -9.64
N SER A 280 -10.98 -8.43 -8.40
CA SER A 280 -11.37 -7.66 -7.22
C SER A 280 -10.45 -7.96 -6.05
N ARG A 281 -10.03 -6.92 -5.35
CA ARG A 281 -9.10 -7.02 -4.21
C ARG A 281 -9.30 -5.89 -3.22
N LEU A 282 -8.89 -6.09 -1.97
CA LEU A 282 -8.69 -4.98 -1.02
C LEU A 282 -7.70 -3.94 -1.57
N THR A 283 -7.80 -2.69 -1.14
CA THR A 283 -6.83 -1.64 -1.48
C THR A 283 -6.40 -0.84 -0.24
N GLY A 284 -5.19 -0.28 -0.29
CA GLY A 284 -4.53 0.32 0.87
C GLY A 284 -4.03 -0.73 1.86
N ALA A 285 -4.02 -0.37 3.14
CA ALA A 285 -3.43 -1.21 4.20
C ALA A 285 -4.20 -2.51 4.49
N GLY A 286 -5.52 -2.51 4.27
CA GLY A 286 -6.40 -3.63 4.64
C GLY A 286 -6.92 -3.56 6.09
N TRP A 287 -7.33 -4.73 6.61
CA TRP A 287 -8.08 -4.94 7.86
C TRP A 287 -9.37 -4.10 7.95
N GLY A 288 -9.98 -3.85 6.79
CA GLY A 288 -11.07 -2.91 6.61
C GLY A 288 -10.79 -1.96 5.43
N GLY A 289 -11.64 -0.97 5.27
CA GLY A 289 -11.58 0.01 4.20
C GLY A 289 -12.10 -0.52 2.88
N CYS A 290 -11.49 -0.09 1.78
CA CYS A 290 -12.03 -0.29 0.45
C CYS A 290 -11.47 -1.52 -0.28
N THR A 291 -12.25 -1.98 -1.25
CA THR A 291 -11.83 -2.82 -2.37
C THR A 291 -11.71 -1.98 -3.63
N VAL A 292 -10.96 -2.50 -4.60
CA VAL A 292 -10.89 -2.02 -5.98
C VAL A 292 -11.20 -3.19 -6.90
N SER A 293 -12.18 -2.98 -7.78
CA SER A 293 -12.66 -4.00 -8.72
C SER A 293 -12.53 -3.49 -10.16
N MET A 294 -12.03 -4.35 -11.05
CA MET A 294 -12.00 -4.07 -12.48
C MET A 294 -13.25 -4.68 -13.12
N VAL A 295 -14.09 -3.84 -13.72
CA VAL A 295 -15.42 -4.20 -14.22
C VAL A 295 -15.50 -3.86 -15.71
N PRO A 296 -15.87 -4.81 -16.59
CA PRO A 296 -16.14 -4.53 -17.99
C PRO A 296 -17.19 -3.41 -18.15
N VAL A 297 -16.97 -2.50 -19.10
CA VAL A 297 -17.81 -1.29 -19.28
C VAL A 297 -19.28 -1.64 -19.47
N ASP A 298 -19.58 -2.70 -20.21
CA ASP A 298 -20.94 -3.19 -20.49
C ASP A 298 -21.67 -3.76 -19.26
N LYS A 299 -20.93 -4.09 -18.19
CA LYS A 299 -21.48 -4.62 -16.93
C LYS A 299 -21.63 -3.56 -15.84
N LEU A 300 -21.08 -2.36 -16.03
CA LEU A 300 -20.91 -1.37 -14.95
C LEU A 300 -22.23 -1.01 -14.25
N GLU A 301 -23.28 -0.67 -14.99
CA GLU A 301 -24.56 -0.25 -14.39
C GLU A 301 -25.18 -1.36 -13.54
N ARG A 302 -25.22 -2.58 -14.08
CA ARG A 302 -25.77 -3.75 -13.39
C ARG A 302 -24.90 -4.15 -12.19
N PHE A 303 -23.58 -4.05 -12.33
CA PHE A 303 -22.64 -4.28 -11.23
C PHE A 303 -22.93 -3.33 -10.06
N LEU A 304 -23.01 -2.02 -10.31
CA LEU A 304 -23.26 -1.02 -9.27
C LEU A 304 -24.59 -1.26 -8.56
N ALA A 305 -25.66 -1.55 -9.32
CA ALA A 305 -26.99 -1.82 -8.76
C ALA A 305 -26.98 -3.07 -7.86
N ASN A 306 -26.37 -4.17 -8.32
CA ASN A 306 -26.38 -5.43 -7.59
C ASN A 306 -25.47 -5.42 -6.35
N VAL A 307 -24.28 -4.81 -6.44
CA VAL A 307 -23.38 -4.68 -5.29
C VAL A 307 -24.03 -3.80 -4.22
N LYS A 308 -24.71 -2.71 -4.63
CA LYS A 308 -25.49 -1.86 -3.73
C LYS A 308 -26.57 -2.64 -2.99
N GLU A 309 -27.32 -3.47 -3.70
CA GLU A 309 -28.37 -4.31 -3.13
C GLU A 309 -27.80 -5.36 -2.17
N ALA A 310 -26.79 -6.11 -2.62
CA ALA A 310 -26.28 -7.27 -1.90
C ALA A 310 -25.48 -6.92 -0.64
N TYR A 311 -24.62 -5.89 -0.70
CA TYR A 311 -23.70 -5.58 0.39
C TYR A 311 -24.19 -4.43 1.29
N TYR A 312 -24.79 -3.40 0.72
CA TYR A 312 -25.10 -2.16 1.44
C TYR A 312 -26.54 -2.10 1.95
N ARG A 313 -27.53 -2.61 1.22
CA ARG A 313 -28.95 -2.40 1.57
C ARG A 313 -29.39 -3.05 2.87
N ASN A 314 -28.92 -4.27 3.14
CA ASN A 314 -29.38 -5.06 4.27
C ASN A 314 -28.70 -4.70 5.60
N ASN A 315 -27.86 -3.66 5.61
CA ASN A 315 -27.21 -3.15 6.82
C ASN A 315 -27.41 -1.64 6.91
N GLY A 316 -28.18 -1.20 7.92
CA GLY A 316 -28.54 0.22 8.09
C GLY A 316 -27.35 1.17 8.23
N GLN A 317 -26.25 0.73 8.84
CA GLN A 317 -25.02 1.52 8.97
C GLN A 317 -24.32 1.68 7.61
N ARG A 318 -24.23 0.60 6.82
CA ARG A 318 -23.67 0.64 5.47
C ARG A 318 -24.53 1.46 4.51
N LEU A 319 -25.85 1.34 4.63
CA LEU A 319 -26.80 2.07 3.80
C LEU A 319 -26.71 3.59 4.00
N ALA A 320 -26.42 4.05 5.22
CA ALA A 320 -26.24 5.47 5.52
C ALA A 320 -25.00 6.08 4.82
N LEU A 321 -23.99 5.25 4.50
CA LEU A 321 -22.75 5.67 3.85
C LEU A 321 -22.74 5.44 2.33
N LYS A 322 -23.84 4.91 1.77
CA LYS A 322 -23.89 4.32 0.41
C LYS A 322 -23.37 5.24 -0.70
N GLU A 323 -23.67 6.53 -0.66
CA GLU A 323 -23.37 7.44 -1.78
C GLU A 323 -21.87 7.68 -1.92
N ASN A 324 -21.12 7.57 -0.81
CA ASN A 324 -19.67 7.75 -0.79
C ASN A 324 -18.91 6.42 -0.69
N SER A 325 -19.62 5.29 -0.67
CA SER A 325 -19.03 3.96 -0.46
C SER A 325 -18.96 3.10 -1.71
N LEU A 326 -19.60 3.44 -2.83
CA LEU A 326 -19.53 2.67 -4.06
C LEU A 326 -19.51 3.60 -5.28
N PHE A 327 -18.38 3.69 -5.97
CA PHE A 327 -18.22 4.63 -7.09
C PHE A 327 -17.18 4.17 -8.11
N ALA A 328 -17.44 4.45 -9.38
CA ALA A 328 -16.46 4.28 -10.46
C ALA A 328 -15.38 5.37 -10.39
N THR A 329 -14.16 5.04 -10.80
CA THR A 329 -13.02 5.97 -10.78
C THR A 329 -12.16 5.86 -12.04
N ASN A 330 -11.40 6.91 -12.29
CA ASN A 330 -10.40 7.01 -13.36
C ASN A 330 -9.12 7.65 -12.80
N PRO A 331 -7.95 7.44 -13.44
CA PRO A 331 -6.71 8.07 -12.98
C PRO A 331 -6.82 9.61 -12.95
N GLY A 332 -6.71 10.18 -11.75
CA GLY A 332 -6.82 11.61 -11.48
C GLY A 332 -5.49 12.36 -11.60
N ALA A 333 -5.55 13.68 -11.44
CA ALA A 333 -4.36 14.52 -11.36
C ALA A 333 -3.76 14.52 -9.94
N GLY A 334 -2.46 14.76 -9.83
CA GLY A 334 -1.79 14.97 -8.55
C GLY A 334 -2.05 16.36 -7.96
N ALA A 335 -1.37 16.65 -6.85
CA ALA A 335 -1.49 17.87 -6.08
C ALA A 335 -1.18 19.12 -6.91
N VAL A 336 -1.98 20.16 -6.69
CA VAL A 336 -1.92 21.45 -7.38
C VAL A 336 -2.12 22.59 -6.40
N ILE A 337 -1.59 23.76 -6.75
CA ILE A 337 -1.89 25.04 -6.08
C ILE A 337 -2.92 25.74 -6.95
N VAL A 338 -4.02 26.17 -6.35
CA VAL A 338 -5.05 26.98 -7.01
C VAL A 338 -4.94 28.40 -6.47
N LEU A 339 -4.84 29.38 -7.38
CA LEU A 339 -4.85 30.80 -7.06
C LEU A 339 -6.15 31.39 -7.57
N GLU A 340 -6.81 32.20 -6.75
CA GLU A 340 -7.95 32.99 -7.20
C GLU A 340 -7.44 34.06 -8.18
N ALA A 341 -8.16 34.21 -9.30
CA ALA A 341 -7.79 35.11 -10.39
C ALA A 341 -8.18 36.56 -10.09
#